data_AF-A0A812W3Q6-F1
#
_entry.id   AF-A0A812W3Q6-F1
#
_cell.length_a   1.000
_cell.length_b   1.000
_cell.length_c   1.000
_cell.angle_alpha   90.00
_cell.angle_beta   90.00
_cell.angle_gamma   90.00
#
_symmetry.space_group_name_H-M   'P 1'
#
loop_
_entity.id
_entity.type
_entity.pdbx_description
1 polymer ?
#
loop_
_entity_poly.entity_id
_entity_poly.type
_entity_poly.pdbx_seq_one_letter_code
_entity_poly.pdbx_strand_id
1 'polypeptide(L)'
;VCAWHFHDSLLEGTITDMELMPGEAAKTKCFSAMLSGLDIAVRRPQAIILSPTSDLAKRNYDLMNLIGLGIGLNAKLVGPGTERVRKTIDAQILLGTPGKIMDKGG
;
A
#
# COMPACT_ATOMS: atom_id res chain seq x y z
N VAL A 1 -1.84 2.75 -12.38
CA VAL A 1 -0.52 2.37 -11.86
C VAL A 1 -0.73 1.80 -10.47
N CYS A 2 -0.36 0.55 -10.25
CA CYS A 2 -0.24 -0.04 -8.92
C CYS A 2 1.21 -0.54 -8.83
N ALA A 3 1.99 0.03 -7.94
CA ALA A 3 3.27 -0.55 -7.53
C ALA A 3 2.99 -1.44 -6.30
N TRP A 4 3.79 -2.49 -6.10
CA TRP A 4 3.72 -3.39 -4.95
C TRP A 4 5.14 -3.70 -4.48
N HIS A 5 5.34 -3.97 -3.19
CA HIS A 5 6.65 -4.28 -2.63
C HIS A 5 6.49 -5.26 -1.49
N PHE A 6 7.17 -6.40 -1.52
CA PHE A 6 7.23 -7.39 -0.42
C PHE A 6 8.59 -7.30 0.26
N HIS A 7 8.64 -7.02 1.57
CA HIS A 7 9.88 -7.17 2.36
C HIS A 7 9.64 -7.28 3.87
N ASP A 8 10.55 -7.96 4.56
CA ASP A 8 10.56 -8.07 6.03
C ASP A 8 10.95 -6.76 6.75
N SER A 9 11.50 -5.79 6.01
CA SER A 9 11.84 -4.47 6.53
C SER A 9 11.83 -3.43 5.41
N LEU A 10 10.89 -2.49 5.48
CA LEU A 10 10.60 -1.44 4.49
C LEU A 10 11.65 -0.30 4.42
N LEU A 11 12.80 -0.45 5.07
CA LEU A 11 13.78 0.63 5.26
C LEU A 11 15.05 0.50 4.40
N GLU A 12 15.33 -0.68 3.83
CA GLU A 12 16.51 -0.88 2.99
C GLU A 12 16.07 -1.35 1.61
N GLY A 13 16.06 -0.40 0.66
CA GLY A 13 15.39 -0.55 -0.61
C GLY A 13 16.09 -1.49 -1.59
N THR A 14 15.28 -2.32 -2.27
CA THR A 14 15.49 -2.71 -3.66
C THR A 14 14.11 -2.92 -4.28
N ILE A 15 13.83 -2.29 -5.42
CA ILE A 15 12.55 -2.39 -6.15
C ILE A 15 12.61 -3.68 -6.95
N THR A 16 11.76 -4.66 -6.62
CA THR A 16 11.80 -5.98 -7.27
C THR A 16 10.76 -6.20 -8.35
N ASP A 17 9.71 -5.37 -8.48
CA ASP A 17 8.88 -5.36 -9.68
C ASP A 17 7.99 -4.11 -9.78
N MET A 18 7.92 -3.51 -10.98
CA MET A 18 7.07 -2.35 -11.27
C MET A 18 6.29 -2.62 -12.56
N GLU A 19 5.07 -3.15 -12.44
CA GLU A 19 4.25 -3.45 -13.61
C GLU A 19 3.20 -2.35 -13.88
N LEU A 20 3.37 -1.65 -15.01
CA LEU A 20 2.40 -0.67 -15.50
C LEU A 20 1.25 -1.40 -16.19
N MET A 21 0.18 -1.66 -15.45
CA MET A 21 -1.01 -2.30 -16.01
C MET A 21 -2.11 -1.29 -16.42
N PRO A 22 -2.39 -1.10 -17.73
CA PRO A 22 -3.53 -0.31 -18.20
C PRO A 22 -4.85 -1.11 -18.09
N GLY A 23 -5.93 -0.43 -17.69
CA GLY A 23 -7.27 -1.04 -17.57
C GLY A 23 -7.66 -1.52 -16.16
N GLU A 24 -8.96 -1.68 -15.91
CA GLU A 24 -9.50 -2.04 -14.57
C GLU A 24 -9.26 -3.50 -14.21
N ALA A 25 -9.44 -4.43 -15.15
CA ALA A 25 -9.23 -5.87 -14.92
C ALA A 25 -7.79 -6.21 -14.51
N ALA A 26 -6.82 -5.47 -15.04
CA ALA A 26 -5.40 -5.67 -14.74
C ALA A 26 -5.05 -5.18 -13.32
N LYS A 27 -5.69 -4.10 -12.84
CA LYS A 27 -5.58 -3.67 -11.44
C LYS A 27 -6.11 -4.74 -10.49
N THR A 28 -7.25 -5.35 -10.80
CA THR A 28 -7.85 -6.41 -9.96
C THR A 28 -6.93 -7.62 -9.82
N LYS A 29 -6.27 -8.06 -10.90
CA LYS A 29 -5.26 -9.13 -10.83
C LYS A 29 -4.09 -8.77 -9.93
N CYS A 30 -3.58 -7.55 -10.07
CA CYS A 30 -2.53 -6.99 -9.21
C CYS A 30 -2.92 -6.98 -7.73
N PHE A 31 -4.14 -6.52 -7.40
CA PHE A 31 -4.65 -6.55 -6.02
C PHE A 31 -4.71 -7.98 -5.48
N SER A 32 -5.24 -8.93 -6.25
CA SER A 32 -5.33 -10.32 -5.84
C SER A 32 -3.95 -10.94 -5.57
N ALA A 33 -2.97 -10.67 -6.44
CA ALA A 33 -1.61 -11.17 -6.27
C ALA A 33 -0.96 -10.58 -5.01
N MET A 34 -1.08 -9.27 -4.78
CA MET A 34 -0.58 -8.65 -3.56
C MET A 34 -1.25 -9.25 -2.32
N LEU A 35 -2.59 -9.33 -2.28
CA LEU A 35 -3.32 -9.87 -1.13
C LEU A 35 -2.88 -11.28 -0.78
N SER A 36 -2.58 -12.12 -1.78
CA SER A 36 -2.15 -13.51 -1.58
C SER A 36 -0.79 -13.66 -0.90
N GLY A 37 0.08 -12.65 -0.97
CA GLY A 37 1.38 -12.69 -0.32
C GLY A 37 1.39 -12.10 1.10
N LEU A 38 0.31 -11.43 1.54
CA LEU A 38 0.28 -10.77 2.85
C LEU A 38 0.09 -11.78 3.98
N ASP A 39 0.90 -11.66 5.03
CA ASP A 39 0.63 -12.31 6.32
C ASP A 39 -0.26 -11.41 7.17
N ILE A 40 -1.53 -11.79 7.30
CA ILE A 40 -2.52 -11.02 8.05
C ILE A 40 -2.21 -10.96 9.55
N ALA A 41 -1.52 -11.97 10.12
CA ALA A 41 -1.18 -11.97 11.53
C ALA A 41 -0.14 -10.89 11.90
N VAL A 42 0.62 -10.41 10.91
CA VAL A 42 1.76 -9.51 11.10
C VAL A 42 1.37 -8.06 10.78
N ARG A 43 1.09 -7.26 11.82
CA ARG A 43 0.66 -5.87 11.66
C ARG A 43 1.81 -4.87 11.53
N ARG A 44 2.53 -4.98 10.42
CA ARG A 44 3.49 -3.98 9.95
C ARG A 44 3.33 -3.85 8.44
N PRO A 45 3.78 -2.75 7.82
CA PRO A 45 3.59 -2.62 6.39
C PRO A 45 4.42 -3.67 5.65
N GLN A 46 3.72 -4.38 4.78
CA GLN A 46 4.17 -5.51 3.97
C GLN A 46 3.93 -5.25 2.48
N ALA A 47 3.05 -4.30 2.14
CA ALA A 47 2.83 -3.81 0.80
C ALA A 47 2.59 -2.30 0.77
N ILE A 48 2.93 -1.69 -0.37
CA ILE A 48 2.72 -0.28 -0.66
C ILE A 48 1.95 -0.18 -1.97
N ILE A 49 0.89 0.63 -2.02
CA ILE A 49 0.18 1.02 -3.24
C ILE A 49 0.47 2.50 -3.50
N LEU A 50 1.19 2.76 -4.58
CA LEU A 50 1.43 4.11 -5.07
C LEU A 50 0.36 4.50 -6.09
N SER A 51 -0.40 5.55 -5.78
CA SER A 51 -1.42 6.12 -6.66
C SER A 51 -0.95 7.47 -7.22
N PRO A 52 -1.21 7.78 -8.51
CA PRO A 52 -0.83 9.05 -9.12
C PRO A 52 -1.57 10.27 -8.53
N THR A 53 -2.76 10.07 -7.97
CA THR A 53 -3.58 11.14 -7.35
C THR A 53 -4.08 10.73 -5.98
N SER A 54 -4.32 11.71 -5.11
CA SER A 54 -4.89 11.50 -3.77
C SER A 54 -6.27 10.86 -3.83
N ASP A 55 -7.11 11.24 -4.79
CA ASP A 55 -8.44 10.66 -4.97
C ASP A 55 -8.38 9.18 -5.34
N LEU A 56 -7.42 8.80 -6.19
CA LEU A 56 -7.21 7.39 -6.53
C LEU A 56 -6.62 6.61 -5.35
N ALA A 57 -5.74 7.23 -4.55
CA ALA A 57 -5.27 6.63 -3.29
C ALA A 57 -6.44 6.38 -2.33
N LYS A 58 -7.36 7.33 -2.19
CA LYS A 58 -8.55 7.20 -1.34
C LYS A 58 -9.48 6.09 -1.82
N ARG A 59 -9.79 6.02 -3.12
CA ARG A 59 -10.63 4.93 -3.68
C ARG A 59 -10.01 3.56 -3.45
N ASN A 60 -8.70 3.42 -3.67
CA ASN A 60 -7.99 2.17 -3.40
C ASN A 60 -8.02 1.83 -1.90
N TYR A 61 -7.90 2.82 -1.02
CA TYR A 61 -7.98 2.63 0.42
C TYR A 61 -9.37 2.15 0.85
N ASP A 62 -10.44 2.77 0.34
CA ASP A 62 -11.82 2.36 0.62
C ASP A 62 -12.05 0.90 0.17
N LEU A 63 -11.50 0.50 -0.98
CA LEU A 63 -11.52 -0.88 -1.45
C LEU A 63 -10.76 -1.83 -0.53
N MET A 64 -9.53 -1.47 -0.11
CA MET A 64 -8.73 -2.31 0.79
C MET A 64 -9.38 -2.45 2.17
N ASN A 65 -10.01 -1.40 2.69
CA ASN A 65 -10.77 -1.46 3.93
C ASN A 65 -11.98 -2.40 3.80
N LEU A 66 -12.72 -2.30 2.69
CA LEU A 66 -13.86 -3.18 2.44
C LEU A 66 -13.43 -4.66 2.41
N ILE A 67 -12.34 -4.96 1.70
CA ILE A 67 -11.76 -6.31 1.66
C ILE A 67 -11.30 -6.74 3.05
N GLY A 68 -10.67 -5.82 3.79
CA GLY A 68 -10.09 -6.11 5.10
C GLY A 68 -11.11 -6.43 6.19
N LEU A 69 -12.35 -5.95 6.09
CA LEU A 69 -13.44 -6.36 6.98
C LEU A 69 -13.66 -7.87 6.98
N GLY A 70 -13.46 -8.54 5.83
CA GLY A 70 -13.69 -9.98 5.69
C GLY A 70 -12.52 -10.86 6.12
N ILE A 71 -11.30 -10.31 6.16
CA ILE A 71 -10.08 -11.11 6.34
C ILE A 71 -9.17 -10.62 7.47
N GLY A 72 -9.47 -9.50 8.13
CA GLY A 72 -8.63 -8.94 9.21
C GLY A 72 -7.43 -8.11 8.72
N LEU A 73 -7.44 -7.69 7.45
CA LEU A 73 -6.42 -6.85 6.85
C LEU A 73 -6.59 -5.39 7.28
N ASN A 74 -5.50 -4.72 7.66
CA ASN A 74 -5.49 -3.29 7.96
C ASN A 74 -4.71 -2.50 6.90
N ALA A 75 -5.33 -1.44 6.39
CA ALA A 75 -4.75 -0.55 5.40
C ALA A 75 -4.62 0.87 5.98
N LYS A 76 -3.63 1.62 5.52
CA LYS A 76 -3.40 3.01 5.94
C LYS A 76 -3.20 3.92 4.74
N LEU A 77 -4.03 4.95 4.65
CA LEU A 77 -3.86 6.05 3.70
C LEU A 77 -2.86 7.08 4.25
N VAL A 78 -1.83 7.38 3.48
CA VAL A 78 -0.82 8.42 3.73
C VAL A 78 -1.18 9.65 2.90
N GLY A 79 -1.36 10.79 3.56
CA GLY A 79 -1.84 12.02 2.93
C GLY A 79 -1.45 13.30 3.69
N PRO A 80 -1.87 14.48 3.18
CA PRO A 80 -1.61 15.75 3.85
C PRO A 80 -2.18 15.74 5.28
N GLY A 81 -1.35 16.10 6.27
CA GLY A 81 -1.77 16.13 7.69
C GLY A 81 -1.83 14.77 8.39
N THR A 82 -1.51 13.67 7.71
CA THR A 82 -1.27 12.40 8.42
C THR A 82 0.02 12.53 9.22
N GLU A 83 -0.02 12.20 10.52
CA GLU A 83 1.16 12.25 11.41
C GLU A 83 2.36 11.61 10.69
N ARG A 84 3.53 12.25 10.79
CA ARG A 84 4.81 11.72 10.30
C ARG A 84 4.87 10.21 10.56
N VAL A 85 5.40 9.46 9.61
CA VAL A 85 5.71 8.01 9.68
C VAL A 85 6.84 7.74 10.71
N ARG A 86 6.72 8.33 11.91
CA ARG A 86 7.62 8.18 13.06
C ARG A 86 7.00 7.30 14.14
N LYS A 87 5.68 7.06 14.11
CA LYS A 87 5.03 5.99 14.88
C LYS A 87 5.08 4.69 14.07
N THR A 88 5.28 3.57 14.75
CA THR A 88 5.11 2.23 14.17
C THR A 88 3.77 2.14 13.47
N ILE A 89 3.80 1.82 12.17
CA ILE A 89 2.58 1.67 11.36
C ILE A 89 1.98 0.29 11.66
N ASP A 90 0.81 0.27 12.29
CA ASP A 90 0.02 -0.95 12.58
C ASP A 90 -0.90 -1.32 11.40
N ALA A 91 -0.35 -1.42 10.19
CA ALA A 91 -1.10 -1.73 8.97
C ALA A 91 -0.24 -2.48 7.96
N GLN A 92 -0.80 -3.50 7.32
CA GLN A 92 -0.14 -4.33 6.30
C GLN A 92 0.03 -3.59 4.98
N ILE A 93 -0.91 -2.70 4.64
CA ILE A 93 -0.86 -1.96 3.37
C ILE A 93 -0.76 -0.46 3.63
N LEU A 94 0.21 0.19 2.98
CA LEU A 94 0.27 1.65 2.86
C LEU A 94 -0.24 2.09 1.49
N LEU A 95 -1.06 3.13 1.45
CA LEU A 95 -1.56 3.71 0.21
C LEU A 95 -1.32 5.21 0.19
N GLY A 96 -0.98 5.78 -0.97
CA GLY A 96 -0.71 7.20 -1.06
C GLY A 96 -0.08 7.60 -2.39
N THR A 97 0.22 8.88 -2.55
CA THR A 97 0.99 9.35 -3.70
C THR A 97 2.49 9.11 -3.48
N PRO A 98 3.28 8.88 -4.56
CA PRO A 98 4.74 8.74 -4.46
C PRO A 98 5.39 9.78 -3.56
N GLY A 99 5.11 11.07 -3.79
CA GLY A 99 5.69 12.17 -3.02
C GLY A 99 5.26 12.24 -1.56
N LYS A 100 4.22 11.50 -1.13
CA LYS A 100 3.81 11.42 0.28
C LYS A 100 4.31 10.16 0.99
N ILE A 101 4.47 9.06 0.26
CA ILE A 101 5.00 7.80 0.81
C ILE A 101 6.53 7.80 0.85
N MET A 102 7.16 8.36 -0.19
CA MET A 102 8.63 8.46 -0.30
C MET A 102 9.21 9.66 0.44
N ASP A 103 8.38 10.45 1.13
CA ASP A 103 8.84 11.52 2.03
C ASP A 103 9.46 10.87 3.29
N LYS A 104 10.61 10.23 3.08
CA LYS A 104 11.54 9.71 4.08
C LYS A 104 12.83 10.51 3.94
N GLY A 105 13.23 11.24 4.97
CA GLY A 105 14.60 11.73 5.09
C GLY A 105 14.74 13.09 5.75
N GLY A 106 14.30 13.21 7.00
CA GLY A 106 14.91 14.12 7.96
C GLY A 106 15.41 13.31 9.12
#